data_AF-A0A022R066-F1
#
_entry.id   AF-A0A022R066-F1
#
_cell.length_a   1.000
_cell.length_b   1.000
_cell.length_c   1.000
_cell.angle_alpha   90.00
_cell.angle_beta   90.00
_cell.angle_gamma   90.00
#
_symmetry.space_group_name_H-M   'P 1'
#
loop_
_entity.id
_entity.type
_entity.pdbx_description
1 polymer ?
#
loop_
_entity_poly.entity_id
_entity_poly.type
_entity_poly.pdbx_seq_one_letter_code
_entity_poly.pdbx_strand_id
1 'polypeptide(L)'
;LSKYEKQLANAWPSLRRDLANRELWQYQWEKHGTCVLPKMTVLQYLQVIITQARRFDFVRALKKNGITTNGALSYSRKTVEASIREEIGGRHFYISCQKSRKGVLVIKEIYICLDGNTVISCPYIDNQRGCGGGGGGGGGELEIM
;
A
#
# COMPACT_ATOMS: atom_id res chain seq x y z
N LEU A 1 23.02 0.75 -5.34
CA LEU A 1 21.84 0.28 -6.08
C LEU A 1 22.01 -1.15 -6.62
N SER A 2 23.10 -1.46 -7.34
CA SER A 2 23.35 -2.81 -7.92
C SER A 2 23.16 -3.99 -6.95
N LYS A 3 23.57 -3.83 -5.68
CA LYS A 3 23.43 -4.86 -4.63
C LYS A 3 22.00 -5.38 -4.45
N TYR A 4 20.98 -4.53 -4.63
CA TYR A 4 19.58 -4.86 -4.35
C TYR A 4 18.66 -4.83 -5.57
N GLU A 5 19.24 -4.69 -6.77
CA GLU A 5 18.48 -4.47 -8.01
C GLU A 5 17.49 -5.61 -8.30
N LYS A 6 17.91 -6.86 -8.11
CA LYS A 6 17.03 -8.04 -8.27
C LYS A 6 15.91 -8.08 -7.23
N GLN A 7 16.21 -7.80 -5.96
CA GLN A 7 15.19 -7.78 -4.90
C GLN A 7 14.18 -6.65 -5.11
N LEU A 8 14.66 -5.47 -5.49
CA LEU A 8 13.82 -4.31 -5.77
C LEU A 8 12.97 -4.51 -7.02
N ALA A 9 13.46 -5.19 -8.05
CA ALA A 9 12.66 -5.50 -9.23
C ALA A 9 11.39 -6.32 -8.88
N ASN A 10 11.48 -7.21 -7.89
CA ASN A 10 10.34 -7.97 -7.40
C ASN A 10 9.49 -7.19 -6.38
N ALA A 11 10.15 -6.46 -5.47
CA ALA A 11 9.48 -5.78 -4.36
C ALA A 11 8.83 -4.45 -4.74
N TRP A 12 9.41 -3.73 -5.70
CA TRP A 12 9.00 -2.38 -6.08
C TRP A 12 9.19 -2.12 -7.59
N PRO A 13 8.51 -2.89 -8.46
CA PRO A 13 8.56 -2.64 -9.89
C PRO A 13 7.84 -1.35 -10.27
N SER A 14 8.27 -0.74 -11.38
CA SER A 14 7.48 0.26 -12.07
C SER A 14 6.29 -0.43 -12.76
N LEU A 15 5.09 0.09 -12.50
CA LEU A 15 3.87 -0.31 -13.20
C LEU A 15 3.64 0.51 -14.48
N ARG A 16 4.49 1.50 -14.73
CA ARG A 16 4.45 2.34 -15.93
C ARG A 16 5.30 1.75 -17.03
N ARG A 17 4.74 1.61 -18.24
CA ARG A 17 5.44 1.08 -19.41
C ARG A 17 6.59 1.96 -19.90
N ASP A 18 6.48 3.26 -19.67
CA ASP A 18 7.49 4.28 -20.00
C ASP A 18 8.45 4.59 -18.84
N LEU A 19 8.19 3.97 -17.68
CA LEU A 19 8.90 4.03 -16.40
C LEU A 19 9.95 2.93 -16.18
N ALA A 20 11.26 3.11 -16.38
CA ALA A 20 12.21 2.07 -15.97
C ALA A 20 12.29 1.96 -14.43
N ASN A 21 12.48 0.74 -13.91
CA ASN A 21 12.59 0.48 -12.48
C ASN A 21 13.64 1.37 -11.78
N ARG A 22 14.83 1.49 -12.38
CA ARG A 22 15.93 2.27 -11.80
C ARG A 22 15.60 3.77 -11.75
N GLU A 23 14.93 4.30 -12.76
CA GLU A 23 14.48 5.70 -12.79
C GLU A 23 13.43 5.96 -11.72
N LEU A 24 12.47 5.04 -11.53
CA LEU A 24 11.52 5.10 -10.42
C LEU A 24 12.25 5.16 -9.08
N TRP A 25 13.17 4.22 -8.82
CA TRP A 25 13.86 4.16 -7.52
C TRP A 25 14.72 5.40 -7.26
N GLN A 26 15.38 5.94 -8.28
CA GLN A 26 16.16 7.15 -8.17
C GLN A 26 15.27 8.35 -7.84
N TYR A 27 14.17 8.54 -8.58
CA TYR A 27 13.22 9.61 -8.32
C TYR A 27 12.63 9.55 -6.91
N GLN A 28 12.25 8.35 -6.46
CA GLN A 28 11.69 8.16 -5.12
C GLN A 28 12.73 8.40 -4.02
N TRP A 29 13.99 8.01 -4.24
CA TRP A 29 15.08 8.34 -3.33
C TRP A 29 15.29 9.86 -3.23
N GLU A 30 15.46 10.54 -4.36
CA GLU A 30 15.72 11.98 -4.40
C GLU A 30 14.58 12.79 -3.76
N LYS A 31 13.33 12.40 -4.04
CA LYS A 31 12.13 13.10 -3.56
C LYS A 31 11.75 12.79 -2.12
N HIS A 32 11.95 11.55 -1.66
CA HIS A 32 11.43 11.10 -0.35
C HIS A 32 12.51 10.50 0.55
N GLY A 33 13.42 9.70 -0.01
CA GLY A 33 14.47 9.04 0.76
C GLY A 33 15.54 9.99 1.31
N THR A 34 15.84 11.09 0.63
CA THR A 34 16.80 12.10 1.11
C THR A 34 16.34 12.79 2.40
N CYS A 35 15.02 12.88 2.65
CA CYS A 35 14.45 13.50 3.86
C CYS A 35 14.81 12.77 5.17
N VAL A 36 15.26 11.51 5.09
CA VAL A 36 15.67 10.74 6.28
C VAL A 36 17.18 10.77 6.51
N LEU A 37 17.94 11.56 5.75
CA LEU A 37 19.35 11.80 6.04
C LEU A 37 19.52 12.72 7.26
N PRO A 38 20.58 12.52 8.08
CA PRO A 38 21.58 11.46 7.97
C PRO A 38 21.17 10.15 8.66
N LYS A 39 19.96 10.05 9.22
CA LYS A 39 19.51 8.90 10.03
C LYS A 39 19.51 7.58 9.27
N MET A 40 19.19 7.59 7.96
CA MET A 40 19.26 6.41 7.10
C MET A 40 20.00 6.71 5.80
N THR A 41 20.95 5.85 5.46
CA THR A 41 21.58 5.81 4.14
C THR A 41 20.61 5.27 3.09
N VAL A 42 20.91 5.50 1.81
CA VAL A 42 20.14 4.93 0.69
C VAL A 42 20.04 3.40 0.78
N LEU A 43 21.09 2.71 1.23
CA LEU A 43 21.05 1.25 1.35
C LEU A 43 20.10 0.78 2.45
N GLN A 44 20.04 1.50 3.57
CA GLN A 44 19.10 1.20 4.65
C GLN A 44 17.65 1.48 4.23
N TYR A 45 17.41 2.62 3.57
CA TYR A 45 16.09 2.97 3.01
C TYR A 45 15.56 1.87 2.07
N LEU A 46 16.39 1.42 1.12
CA LEU A 46 16.03 0.35 0.19
C LEU A 46 15.80 -0.98 0.92
N GLN A 47 16.57 -1.27 1.97
CA GLN A 47 16.39 -2.48 2.77
C GLN A 47 15.04 -2.47 3.52
N VAL A 48 14.58 -1.31 4.02
CA VAL A 48 13.24 -1.19 4.63
C VAL A 48 12.19 -1.57 3.59
N ILE A 49 12.23 -1.00 2.39
CA ILE A 49 11.26 -1.31 1.31
C ILE A 49 11.22 -2.81 1.02
N ILE A 50 12.38 -3.43 0.77
CA ILE A 50 12.46 -4.87 0.47
C ILE A 50 11.90 -5.70 1.62
N THR A 51 12.21 -5.31 2.87
CA THR A 51 11.77 -6.04 4.06
C THR A 51 10.26 -5.97 4.23
N GLN A 52 9.66 -4.79 4.08
CA GLN A 52 8.21 -4.63 4.19
C GLN A 52 7.46 -5.32 3.04
N ALA A 53 7.97 -5.22 1.80
CA ALA A 53 7.36 -5.89 0.64
C ALA A 53 7.36 -7.43 0.77
N ARG A 54 8.36 -8.00 1.45
CA ARG A 54 8.40 -9.45 1.76
C ARG A 54 7.52 -9.84 2.94
N ARG A 55 7.27 -8.90 3.85
CA ARG A 55 6.51 -9.14 5.07
C ARG A 55 5.02 -9.26 4.80
N PHE A 56 4.50 -8.51 3.83
CA PHE A 56 3.07 -8.39 3.59
C PHE A 56 2.67 -8.98 2.25
N ASP A 57 1.69 -9.88 2.27
CA ASP A 57 1.00 -10.36 1.08
C ASP A 57 -0.49 -10.05 1.20
N PHE A 58 -0.84 -8.80 0.85
CA PHE A 58 -2.23 -8.34 0.95
C PHE A 58 -3.18 -9.12 0.05
N VAL A 59 -2.71 -9.61 -1.10
CA VAL A 59 -3.54 -10.44 -1.98
C VAL A 59 -3.89 -11.75 -1.30
N ARG A 60 -2.92 -12.40 -0.65
CA ARG A 60 -3.15 -13.61 0.13
C ARG A 60 -4.03 -13.35 1.36
N ALA A 61 -3.80 -12.26 2.07
CA ALA A 61 -4.60 -11.87 3.24
C ALA A 61 -6.09 -11.67 2.89
N LEU A 62 -6.36 -11.01 1.77
CA LEU A 62 -7.70 -10.83 1.22
C LEU A 62 -8.33 -12.19 0.84
N LYS A 63 -7.60 -13.03 0.09
CA LYS A 63 -8.07 -14.36 -0.32
C LYS A 63 -8.40 -15.28 0.87
N LYS A 64 -7.59 -15.25 1.93
CA LYS A 64 -7.83 -16.01 3.18
C LYS A 64 -9.20 -15.67 3.79
N ASN A 65 -9.67 -14.44 3.60
CA ASN A 65 -10.95 -13.93 4.07
C ASN A 65 -12.06 -13.97 2.99
N GLY A 66 -11.88 -14.76 1.93
CA GLY A 66 -12.87 -14.95 0.87
C GLY A 66 -12.99 -13.76 -0.10
N ILE A 67 -12.06 -12.80 -0.07
CA ILE A 67 -12.05 -11.65 -0.97
C ILE A 67 -11.21 -11.97 -2.21
N THR A 68 -11.86 -12.05 -3.36
CA THR A 68 -11.21 -12.22 -4.67
C THR A 68 -10.74 -10.88 -5.22
N THR A 69 -9.58 -10.88 -5.90
CA THR A 69 -8.94 -9.69 -6.47
C THR A 69 -9.02 -9.70 -8.00
N ASN A 70 -10.17 -10.10 -8.56
CA ASN A 70 -10.36 -10.27 -10.00
C ASN A 70 -11.41 -9.31 -10.58
N GLY A 71 -11.89 -8.34 -9.80
CA GLY A 71 -12.94 -7.40 -10.22
C GLY A 71 -14.31 -8.03 -10.47
N ALA A 72 -14.53 -9.30 -10.12
CA ALA A 72 -15.81 -9.98 -10.37
C ALA A 72 -16.86 -9.66 -9.29
N LEU A 73 -16.41 -9.31 -8.08
CA LEU A 73 -17.26 -9.10 -6.90
C LEU A 73 -16.86 -7.82 -6.18
N SER A 74 -17.86 -7.19 -5.58
CA SER A 74 -17.69 -6.07 -4.67
C SER A 74 -17.77 -6.55 -3.22
N TYR A 75 -16.99 -5.94 -2.34
CA TYR A 75 -16.93 -6.29 -0.93
C TYR A 75 -17.14 -5.06 -0.07
N SER A 76 -17.78 -5.22 1.09
CA SER A 76 -17.91 -4.09 2.02
C SER A 76 -16.52 -3.59 2.43
N ARG A 77 -16.36 -2.27 2.48
CA ARG A 77 -15.12 -1.64 2.96
C ARG A 77 -14.69 -2.17 4.31
N LYS A 78 -15.64 -2.41 5.22
CA LYS A 78 -15.36 -2.96 6.56
C LYS A 78 -14.69 -4.34 6.50
N THR A 79 -15.16 -5.23 5.63
CA THR A 79 -14.59 -6.57 5.45
C THR A 79 -13.17 -6.51 4.89
N VAL A 80 -12.96 -5.65 3.89
CA VAL A 80 -11.64 -5.43 3.28
C VAL A 80 -10.67 -4.85 4.32
N GLU A 81 -11.10 -3.82 5.05
CA GLU A 81 -10.29 -3.20 6.08
C GLU A 81 -9.95 -4.16 7.22
N ALA A 82 -10.88 -5.02 7.63
CA ALA A 82 -10.64 -6.03 8.66
C ALA A 82 -9.57 -7.04 8.21
N SER A 83 -9.62 -7.49 6.96
CA SER A 83 -8.66 -8.46 6.39
C SER A 83 -7.24 -7.87 6.34
N ILE A 84 -7.12 -6.60 5.92
CA ILE A 84 -5.82 -5.90 5.91
C ILE A 84 -5.32 -5.65 7.33
N ARG A 85 -6.23 -5.27 8.26
CA ARG A 85 -5.88 -5.02 9.66
C ARG A 85 -5.30 -6.26 10.34
N GLU A 86 -5.85 -7.45 10.07
CA GLU A 86 -5.33 -8.72 10.56
C GLU A 86 -3.88 -8.93 10.07
N GLU A 87 -3.63 -8.75 8.78
CA GLU A 87 -2.31 -8.93 8.15
C GLU A 87 -1.22 -8.03 8.75
N ILE A 88 -1.58 -6.80 9.14
CA ILE A 88 -0.64 -5.84 9.75
C ILE A 88 -0.60 -5.90 11.29
N GLY A 89 -1.20 -6.93 11.88
CA GLY A 89 -1.17 -7.18 13.32
C GLY A 89 -1.98 -6.16 14.13
N GLY A 90 -3.19 -5.83 13.68
CA GLY A 90 -4.16 -5.02 14.42
C GLY A 90 -3.97 -3.51 14.34
N ARG A 91 -2.98 -3.02 13.57
CA ARG A 91 -2.59 -1.61 13.54
C ARG A 91 -3.53 -0.77 12.68
N HIS A 92 -3.61 0.52 13.01
CA HIS A 92 -4.31 1.49 12.15
C HIS A 92 -3.50 1.76 10.87
N PHE A 93 -4.20 1.94 9.74
CA PHE A 93 -3.64 2.15 8.41
C PHE A 93 -4.63 2.97 7.58
N TYR A 94 -4.21 3.42 6.40
CA TYR A 94 -5.10 4.13 5.47
C TYR A 94 -5.28 3.37 4.16
N ILE A 95 -6.43 3.58 3.53
CA ILE A 95 -6.70 3.17 2.15
C ILE A 95 -6.96 4.41 1.30
N SER A 96 -6.44 4.40 0.08
CA SER A 96 -6.90 5.30 -0.98
C SER A 96 -7.73 4.53 -2.00
N CYS A 97 -8.77 5.18 -2.52
CA CYS A 97 -9.63 4.61 -3.52
C CYS A 97 -9.71 5.54 -4.73
N GLN A 98 -10.03 4.96 -5.88
CA GLN A 98 -10.32 5.69 -7.11
C GLN A 98 -11.59 5.14 -7.72
N LYS A 99 -12.32 5.95 -8.49
CA LYS A 99 -13.44 5.45 -9.29
C LYS A 99 -12.92 4.80 -10.56
N SER A 100 -13.39 3.60 -10.85
CA SER A 100 -13.15 2.91 -12.12
C SER A 100 -13.92 3.60 -13.26
N ARG A 101 -13.64 3.22 -14.51
CA ARG A 101 -14.39 3.72 -15.69
C ARG A 101 -15.89 3.41 -15.62
N LYS A 102 -16.28 2.39 -14.86
CA LYS A 102 -17.69 2.00 -14.63
C LYS A 102 -18.33 2.73 -13.44
N GLY A 103 -17.60 3.66 -12.80
CA GLY A 103 -18.08 4.41 -11.63
C GLY A 103 -17.96 3.70 -10.29
N VAL A 104 -17.44 2.47 -10.26
CA VAL A 104 -17.25 1.65 -9.04
C VAL A 104 -15.99 2.10 -8.30
N LEU A 105 -16.04 2.16 -6.96
CA LEU A 105 -14.86 2.45 -6.15
C LEU A 105 -13.94 1.23 -6.08
N VAL A 106 -12.68 1.42 -6.43
CA VAL A 106 -11.63 0.40 -6.34
C VAL A 106 -10.53 0.87 -5.41
N ILE A 107 -9.92 -0.06 -4.67
CA ILE A 107 -8.73 0.25 -3.87
C ILE A 107 -7.58 0.59 -4.81
N LYS A 108 -6.91 1.71 -4.52
CA LYS A 108 -5.74 2.17 -5.26
C LYS A 108 -4.46 1.86 -4.50
N GLU A 109 -4.36 2.29 -3.24
CA GLU A 109 -3.18 2.08 -2.40
C GLU A 109 -3.56 1.79 -0.95
N ILE A 110 -2.71 1.01 -0.28
CA ILE A 110 -2.75 0.77 1.16
C ILE A 110 -1.52 1.46 1.76
N TYR A 111 -1.75 2.28 2.79
CA TYR A 111 -0.69 3.03 3.47
C TYR A 111 -0.49 2.49 4.88
N ILE A 112 0.72 2.02 5.14
CA ILE A 112 1.17 1.51 6.43
C ILE A 112 2.20 2.48 7.00
N CYS A 113 2.14 2.73 8.31
CA CYS A 113 3.10 3.59 8.99
C CYS A 113 4.22 2.77 9.62
N LEU A 114 5.44 3.30 9.51
CA LEU A 114 6.65 2.66 10.00
C LEU A 114 7.40 3.61 10.93
N ASP A 115 7.96 3.07 12.01
CA ASP A 115 9.07 3.66 12.75
C ASP A 115 10.33 2.85 12.43
N GLY A 116 11.19 3.40 11.58
CA GLY A 116 12.27 2.65 10.95
C GLY A 116 11.74 1.46 10.14
N ASN A 117 12.01 0.25 10.61
CA ASN A 117 11.54 -1.01 9.99
C ASN A 117 10.37 -1.66 10.77
N THR A 118 9.92 -1.02 11.84
CA THR A 118 8.84 -1.52 12.70
C THR A 118 7.52 -0.93 12.26
N VAL A 119 6.52 -1.79 12.09
CA VAL A 119 5.17 -1.37 11.74
C VAL A 119 4.51 -0.76 12.99
N ILE A 120 3.91 0.41 12.84
CA ILE A 120 3.21 1.14 13.91
C ILE A 120 1.79 1.49 13.46
N SER A 121 0.91 1.81 14.40
CA SER A 121 -0.39 2.37 14.06
C SER A 121 -0.21 3.74 13.43
N CYS A 122 -0.82 3.96 12.26
CA CYS A 122 -0.87 5.27 11.66
C CYS A 122 -1.62 6.25 12.57
N PRO A 123 -1.28 7.56 12.50
CA PRO A 123 -2.09 8.60 13.15
C PRO A 123 -3.56 8.51 12.72
N TYR A 124 -4.46 9.12 13.46
CA TYR A 124 -5.82 9.34 12.96
C TYR A 124 -5.84 10.70 12.27
N ILE A 125 -6.21 10.73 10.99
CA ILE A 125 -6.46 11.95 10.23
C ILE A 125 -7.86 11.85 9.62
N ASP A 126 -8.61 12.94 9.64
CA ASP A 126 -10.03 12.93 9.23
C ASP A 126 -10.22 12.90 7.70
N ASN A 127 -9.13 12.99 6.93
CA ASN A 127 -9.20 13.08 5.47
C ASN A 127 -9.12 11.71 4.81
N GLN A 128 -10.29 11.23 4.35
CA GLN A 128 -10.36 10.03 3.53
C GLN A 128 -9.79 10.26 2.13
N ARG A 129 -8.89 9.38 1.67
CA ARG A 129 -8.22 9.49 0.37
C ARG A 129 -9.05 8.90 -0.77
N GLY A 130 -10.23 9.47 -1.01
CA GLY A 130 -11.08 9.12 -2.15
C GLY A 130 -11.96 7.88 -1.96
N CYS A 131 -12.03 7.31 -0.75
CA CYS A 131 -12.89 6.16 -0.41
C CYS A 131 -14.31 6.54 0.04
N GLY A 132 -14.72 7.80 -0.16
CA GLY A 132 -16.05 8.34 0.19
C GLY A 132 -16.19 8.68 1.68
N GLY A 133 -16.28 9.98 2.00
CA GLY A 133 -16.45 10.47 3.37
C GLY A 133 -17.73 9.94 4.01
N GLY A 134 -17.60 9.30 5.17
CA GLY A 134 -18.73 8.88 5.98
C GLY A 134 -19.38 10.08 6.65
N GLY A 135 -20.46 10.60 6.07
CA GLY A 135 -21.58 11.09 6.85
C GLY A 135 -22.54 9.91 7.07
N GLY A 136 -22.45 9.26 8.23
CA GLY A 136 -23.43 8.27 8.71
C GLY A 136 -23.45 6.92 7.98
N GLY A 137 -23.00 5.85 8.65
CA GLY A 137 -23.56 4.49 8.50
C GLY A 137 -23.54 3.79 7.13
N GLY A 138 -22.96 4.37 6.08
CA GLY A 138 -22.96 3.80 4.73
C GLY A 138 -21.78 2.89 4.48
N GLY A 139 -22.01 1.57 4.50
CA GLY A 139 -21.07 0.58 4.00
C GLY A 139 -20.83 0.76 2.51
N GLY A 140 -19.79 1.51 2.14
CA GLY A 140 -19.34 1.58 0.76
C GLY A 140 -18.77 0.24 0.33
N GLU A 141 -19.21 -0.24 -0.83
CA GLU A 141 -18.61 -1.42 -1.46
C GLU A 141 -17.36 -1.03 -2.25
N LEU A 142 -16.35 -1.89 -2.19
CA LEU A 142 -15.08 -1.77 -2.89
C LEU A 142 -14.90 -2.97 -3.80
N GLU A 143 -14.62 -2.71 -5.07
CA GLU A 143 -14.13 -3.71 -6.00
C GLU A 143 -12.61 -3.82 -5.85
N ILE A 144 -12.10 -5.05 -5.77
CA ILE A 144 -10.66 -5.33 -5.66
C ILE A 144 -10.20 -5.94 -6.97
N MET A 145 -9.30 -5.22 -7.65
CA MET A 145 -8.67 -5.63 -8.90
C MET A 145 -7.20 -6.00 -8.68
#